data_AF-A0A0K8WIW6-F1
#
_entry.id   AF-A0A0K8WIW6-F1
#
_cell.length_a   1.000
_cell.length_b   1.000
_cell.length_c   1.000
_cell.angle_alpha   90.00
_cell.angle_beta   90.00
_cell.angle_gamma   90.00
#
_symmetry.space_group_name_H-M   'P 1'
#
loop_
_entity.id
_entity.type
_entity.pdbx_description
1 polymer ?
#
loop_
_entity_poly.entity_id
_entity_poly.type
_entity_poly.pdbx_seq_one_letter_code
_entity_poly.pdbx_strand_id
1 'polypeptide(L)'
;MQKAFLIIFTLFCIYENTAGKVGNNKCPIGCTCHVRTMRCAQAGLDSIPENISNDVQMIDLRNNNLHDIPAAAFRGLPFMTTLFLNYNGITTIDKNAFVDLSNLKQLYLGNNKLKDIPVDLLKPLKNVKAM
;
A
#
# COMPACT_ATOMS: atom_id res chain seq x y z
N MET A 1 -5.15 63.90 2.09
CA MET A 1 -4.89 62.84 3.08
C MET A 1 -4.66 61.53 2.34
N GLN A 2 -3.59 60.84 2.75
CA GLN A 2 -2.96 59.64 2.19
C GLN A 2 -3.91 58.55 1.67
N LYS A 3 -3.58 57.98 0.50
CA LYS A 3 -3.26 56.54 0.30
C LYS A 3 -3.03 56.24 -1.19
N ALA A 4 -1.83 56.58 -1.66
CA ALA A 4 -1.16 55.77 -2.67
C ALA A 4 -0.55 54.56 -1.94
N PHE A 5 -0.58 53.37 -2.55
CA PHE A 5 0.55 52.43 -2.70
C PHE A 5 0.05 51.09 -3.31
N LEU A 6 0.44 50.86 -4.57
CA LEU A 6 0.79 49.59 -5.24
C LEU A 6 -0.15 48.37 -5.02
N ILE A 7 -1.00 47.96 -5.99
CA ILE A 7 -0.66 47.30 -7.27
C ILE A 7 0.64 46.46 -7.26
N ILE A 8 0.98 45.74 -6.17
CA ILE A 8 1.91 44.58 -6.21
C ILE A 8 1.57 43.57 -5.12
N PHE A 9 0.43 42.87 -5.23
CA PHE A 9 0.22 41.61 -4.48
C PHE A 9 -0.43 40.51 -5.34
N THR A 10 -0.40 40.67 -6.67
CA THR A 10 -0.74 39.61 -7.64
C THR A 10 0.45 38.69 -7.96
N LEU A 11 1.57 38.78 -7.24
CA LEU A 11 2.81 38.02 -7.51
C LEU A 11 3.41 37.35 -6.27
N PHE A 12 2.59 36.95 -5.29
CA PHE A 12 3.03 36.11 -4.16
C PHE A 12 2.15 34.87 -3.93
N CYS A 13 1.50 34.37 -5.01
CA CYS A 13 0.99 32.99 -5.09
C CYS A 13 1.67 32.23 -6.24
N ILE A 14 2.94 32.55 -6.56
CA ILE A 14 3.74 31.81 -7.55
C ILE A 14 5.02 31.21 -6.96
N TYR A 15 5.18 31.26 -5.65
CA TYR A 15 6.26 30.60 -4.94
C TYR A 15 5.65 29.70 -3.87
N GLU A 16 6.00 28.42 -3.90
CA GLU A 16 5.47 27.31 -3.09
C GLU A 16 4.13 26.71 -3.53
N ASN A 17 4.16 25.92 -4.61
CA ASN A 17 4.13 24.46 -4.52
C ASN A 17 4.02 23.92 -5.95
N THR A 18 5.10 23.34 -6.46
CA THR A 18 5.00 22.37 -7.54
C THR A 18 4.33 21.13 -6.97
N ALA A 19 3.00 21.18 -6.83
CA ALA A 19 2.18 19.98 -6.76
C ALA A 19 2.39 19.26 -8.09
N GLY A 20 3.38 18.36 -8.10
CA GLY A 20 3.63 17.45 -9.20
C GLY A 20 2.31 16.82 -9.62
N LYS A 21 2.08 16.80 -10.93
CA LYS A 21 0.90 16.19 -11.56
C LYS A 21 0.60 14.84 -10.89
N VAL A 22 -0.47 14.80 -10.10
CA VAL A 22 -0.96 13.58 -9.45
C VAL A 22 -1.57 12.73 -10.56
N GLY A 23 -0.92 11.62 -10.88
CA GLY A 23 -1.51 10.58 -11.74
C GLY A 23 -2.83 10.10 -11.16
N ASN A 24 -3.77 9.70 -12.02
CA ASN A 24 -5.12 9.27 -11.67
C ASN A 24 -5.17 7.94 -10.87
N ASN A 25 -4.53 7.86 -9.71
CA ASN A 25 -4.63 6.76 -8.76
C ASN A 25 -5.18 7.32 -7.44
N LYS A 26 -6.50 7.30 -7.30
CA LYS A 26 -7.14 7.67 -6.04
C LYS A 26 -6.70 6.67 -4.98
N CYS A 27 -6.23 7.18 -3.84
CA CYS A 27 -5.95 6.32 -2.68
C CYS A 27 -7.23 5.59 -2.25
N PRO A 28 -7.18 4.31 -1.86
CA PRO A 28 -8.38 3.60 -1.42
C PRO A 28 -9.03 4.24 -0.20
N ILE A 29 -10.35 4.03 -0.05
CA ILE A 29 -11.14 4.59 1.05
C ILE A 29 -10.62 4.04 2.39
N GLY A 30 -10.48 4.92 3.39
CA GLY A 30 -9.93 4.56 4.70
C GLY A 30 -8.40 4.42 4.73
N CYS A 31 -7.73 4.56 3.58
CA CYS A 31 -6.28 4.51 3.49
C CYS A 31 -5.66 5.91 3.39
N THR A 32 -4.41 6.01 3.84
CA THR A 32 -3.53 7.14 3.58
C THR A 32 -2.40 6.70 2.67
N CYS A 33 -2.32 7.31 1.49
CA CYS A 33 -1.28 7.06 0.52
C CYS A 33 -0.29 8.22 0.54
N HIS A 34 0.98 7.91 0.71
CA HIS A 34 2.06 8.89 0.68
C HIS A 34 3.29 8.24 0.06
N VAL A 35 3.89 8.87 -0.95
CA VAL A 35 5.16 8.49 -1.63
C VAL A 35 5.53 7.01 -1.43
N ARG A 36 5.09 6.15 -2.36
CA ARG A 36 5.37 4.71 -2.36
C ARG A 36 4.90 3.94 -1.11
N THR A 37 4.07 4.52 -0.26
CA THR A 37 3.45 3.86 0.90
C THR A 37 1.94 3.96 0.84
N MET A 38 1.27 2.86 1.16
CA MET A 38 -0.18 2.79 1.32
C MET A 38 -0.49 2.23 2.71
N ARG A 39 -1.06 3.07 3.58
CA ARG A 39 -1.42 2.69 4.95
C ARG A 39 -2.93 2.59 5.10
N CYS A 40 -3.43 1.41 5.38
CA CYS A 40 -4.86 1.11 5.55
C CYS A 40 -5.12 0.37 6.86
N ALA A 41 -4.27 0.55 7.87
CA ALA A 41 -4.44 -0.13 9.13
C ALA A 41 -5.76 0.33 9.80
N GLN A 42 -6.56 -0.63 10.30
CA GLN A 42 -7.86 -0.34 10.93
C GLN A 42 -8.87 0.36 10.01
N ALA A 43 -8.77 0.19 8.69
CA ALA A 43 -9.70 0.76 7.72
C ALA A 43 -11.01 -0.05 7.57
N GLY A 44 -11.14 -1.17 8.30
CA GLY A 44 -12.34 -2.03 8.25
C GLY A 44 -12.44 -2.85 6.97
N LEU A 45 -11.33 -3.05 6.26
CA LEU A 45 -11.30 -3.73 4.96
C LEU A 45 -11.66 -5.21 5.10
N ASP A 46 -12.54 -5.69 4.23
CA ASP A 46 -12.90 -7.11 4.07
C ASP A 46 -12.15 -7.76 2.89
N SER A 47 -11.53 -6.96 2.04
CA SER A 47 -10.85 -7.34 0.80
C SER A 47 -9.61 -6.48 0.53
N ILE A 48 -8.70 -6.98 -0.32
CA ILE A 48 -7.51 -6.22 -0.74
C ILE A 48 -7.96 -5.05 -1.64
N PRO A 49 -7.56 -3.80 -1.36
CA PRO A 49 -7.94 -2.66 -2.18
C PRO A 49 -7.41 -2.75 -3.61
N GLU A 50 -8.22 -2.34 -4.58
CA GLU A 50 -7.81 -2.20 -5.97
C GLU A 50 -7.05 -0.88 -6.21
N ASN A 51 -6.50 -0.71 -7.43
CA ASN A 51 -5.84 0.51 -7.89
C ASN A 51 -4.61 0.92 -7.05
N ILE A 52 -3.85 -0.06 -6.59
CA ILE A 52 -2.59 0.16 -5.91
C ILE A 52 -1.54 0.68 -6.92
N SER A 53 -0.88 1.78 -6.59
CA SER A 53 0.18 2.34 -7.43
C SER A 53 1.33 1.34 -7.62
N ASN A 54 1.79 1.16 -8.86
CA ASN A 54 2.83 0.18 -9.19
C ASN A 54 4.22 0.52 -8.63
N ASP A 55 4.44 1.77 -8.20
CA ASP A 55 5.67 2.24 -7.56
C ASP A 55 5.70 2.05 -6.04
N VAL A 56 4.63 1.49 -5.46
CA VAL A 56 4.52 1.23 -4.02
C VAL A 56 5.63 0.30 -3.54
N GLN A 57 6.19 0.64 -2.38
CA GLN A 57 7.22 -0.13 -1.68
C GLN A 57 6.67 -0.78 -0.41
N MET A 58 5.70 -0.12 0.25
CA MET A 58 5.12 -0.59 1.51
C MET A 58 3.61 -0.55 1.48
N ILE A 59 3.00 -1.68 1.82
CA ILE A 59 1.55 -1.80 2.03
C ILE A 59 1.30 -2.25 3.47
N ASP A 60 0.49 -1.49 4.19
CA ASP A 60 0.06 -1.80 5.56
C ASP A 60 -1.45 -2.05 5.60
N LEU A 61 -1.83 -3.32 5.75
CA LEU A 61 -3.22 -3.80 5.84
C LEU A 61 -3.52 -4.42 7.21
N ARG A 62 -2.77 -4.05 8.27
CA ARG A 62 -2.95 -4.63 9.60
C ARG A 62 -4.29 -4.26 10.23
N ASN A 63 -4.78 -5.10 11.13
CA ASN A 63 -6.00 -4.83 11.89
C ASN A 63 -7.21 -4.58 10.98
N ASN A 64 -7.40 -5.42 9.96
CA ASN A 64 -8.57 -5.42 9.09
C ASN A 64 -9.32 -6.76 9.23
N ASN A 65 -10.35 -6.96 8.40
CA ASN A 65 -11.22 -8.12 8.40
C ASN A 65 -10.92 -9.05 7.21
N LEU A 66 -9.67 -9.10 6.73
CA LEU A 66 -9.31 -9.94 5.59
C LEU A 66 -9.39 -11.42 5.96
N HIS A 67 -10.13 -12.21 5.19
CA HIS A 67 -10.34 -13.65 5.42
C HIS A 67 -9.53 -14.54 4.47
N ASP A 68 -9.31 -14.10 3.24
CA ASP A 68 -8.58 -14.84 2.22
C ASP A 68 -7.71 -13.89 1.40
N ILE A 69 -6.57 -14.40 0.91
CA ILE A 69 -5.71 -13.67 -0.02
C ILE A 69 -5.78 -14.38 -1.39
N PRO A 70 -6.47 -13.78 -2.39
CA PRO A 70 -6.71 -14.43 -3.67
C PRO A 70 -5.44 -14.49 -4.54
N ALA A 71 -5.50 -15.29 -5.60
CA ALA A 71 -4.47 -15.32 -6.63
C ALA A 71 -4.24 -13.90 -7.18
N ALA A 72 -2.98 -13.55 -7.43
CA ALA A 72 -2.60 -12.26 -8.02
C ALA A 72 -3.07 -11.01 -7.23
N ALA A 73 -3.38 -11.14 -5.92
CA ALA A 73 -3.83 -10.04 -5.07
C ALA A 73 -2.90 -8.80 -5.09
N PHE A 74 -1.60 -9.01 -5.29
CA PHE A 74 -0.58 -7.96 -5.30
C PHE A 74 0.17 -7.90 -6.64
N ARG A 75 -0.49 -8.30 -7.73
CA ARG A 75 0.11 -8.34 -9.06
C ARG A 75 0.52 -6.95 -9.53
N GLY A 76 1.63 -6.86 -10.28
CA GLY A 76 2.07 -5.60 -10.88
C GLY A 76 2.69 -4.62 -9.88
N LEU A 77 3.13 -5.09 -8.71
CA LEU A 77 3.83 -4.30 -7.69
C LEU A 77 5.34 -4.66 -7.63
N PRO A 78 6.12 -4.42 -8.70
CA PRO A 78 7.48 -4.92 -8.80
C PRO A 78 8.43 -4.31 -7.77
N PHE A 79 8.09 -3.15 -7.21
CA PHE A 79 8.93 -2.43 -6.23
C PHE A 79 8.57 -2.72 -4.78
N MET A 80 7.56 -3.55 -4.51
CA MET A 80 7.10 -3.79 -3.15
C MET A 80 8.14 -4.56 -2.34
N THR A 81 8.50 -4.03 -1.17
CA THR A 81 9.51 -4.63 -0.26
C THR A 81 8.91 -5.10 1.06
N THR A 82 7.82 -4.49 1.50
CA THR A 82 7.21 -4.76 2.81
C THR A 82 5.70 -4.85 2.72
N LEU A 83 5.14 -5.95 3.21
CA LEU A 83 3.70 -6.20 3.28
C LEU A 83 3.31 -6.59 4.70
N PHE A 84 2.43 -5.80 5.32
CA PHE A 84 1.84 -6.12 6.60
C PHE A 84 0.41 -6.64 6.44
N LEU A 85 0.18 -7.90 6.83
CA LEU A 85 -1.12 -8.57 6.86
C LEU A 85 -1.47 -9.11 8.26
N ASN A 86 -0.66 -8.81 9.26
CA ASN A 86 -0.86 -9.30 10.63
C ASN A 86 -2.09 -8.67 11.31
N TYR A 87 -2.67 -9.39 12.27
CA TYR A 87 -3.94 -9.04 12.92
C TYR A 87 -5.09 -8.92 11.90
N ASN A 88 -5.30 -9.97 11.12
CA ASN A 88 -6.47 -10.15 10.27
C ASN A 88 -7.16 -11.50 10.62
N GLY A 89 -8.13 -11.90 9.80
CA GLY A 89 -8.82 -13.19 9.92
C GLY A 89 -8.35 -14.23 8.91
N ILE A 90 -7.16 -14.09 8.30
CA ILE A 90 -6.78 -14.83 7.10
C ILE A 90 -6.72 -16.33 7.40
N THR A 91 -7.48 -17.13 6.66
CA THR A 91 -7.51 -18.60 6.77
C THR A 91 -6.85 -19.28 5.59
N THR A 92 -6.91 -18.67 4.40
CA THR A 92 -6.29 -19.20 3.19
C THR A 92 -5.51 -18.13 2.42
N ILE A 93 -4.42 -18.56 1.78
CA ILE A 93 -3.64 -17.75 0.86
C ILE A 93 -3.43 -18.59 -0.40
N ASP A 94 -3.84 -18.06 -1.54
CA ASP A 94 -3.61 -18.72 -2.82
C ASP A 94 -2.11 -18.83 -3.13
N LYS A 95 -1.69 -19.95 -3.71
CA LYS A 95 -0.28 -20.21 -4.07
C LYS A 95 0.33 -19.15 -5.01
N ASN A 96 -0.50 -18.44 -5.77
CA ASN A 96 -0.11 -17.39 -6.70
C ASN A 96 -0.41 -15.97 -6.17
N ALA A 97 -0.76 -15.81 -4.89
CA ALA A 97 -1.02 -14.50 -4.29
C ALA A 97 0.16 -13.52 -4.45
N PHE A 98 1.39 -14.05 -4.46
CA PHE A 98 2.63 -13.28 -4.45
C PHE A 98 3.50 -13.41 -5.72
N VAL A 99 2.91 -13.87 -6.84
CA VAL A 99 3.64 -14.30 -8.04
C VAL A 99 4.60 -13.25 -8.64
N ASP A 100 4.33 -11.96 -8.49
CA ASP A 100 5.13 -10.86 -9.06
C ASP A 100 5.94 -10.07 -8.01
N LEU A 101 5.94 -10.52 -6.75
CA LEU A 101 6.57 -9.81 -5.63
C LEU A 101 8.05 -10.13 -5.45
N SER A 102 8.80 -10.06 -6.55
CA SER A 102 10.22 -10.44 -6.61
C SER A 102 11.14 -9.67 -5.67
N ASN A 103 10.76 -8.45 -5.26
CA ASN A 103 11.53 -7.60 -4.34
C ASN A 103 11.02 -7.63 -2.89
N LEU A 104 10.02 -8.45 -2.58
CA LEU A 104 9.49 -8.53 -1.22
C LEU A 104 10.53 -9.12 -0.26
N LYS A 105 10.78 -8.39 0.82
CA LYS A 105 11.75 -8.73 1.86
C LYS A 105 11.08 -9.07 3.18
N GLN A 106 9.94 -8.46 3.45
CA GLN A 106 9.25 -8.57 4.73
C GLN A 106 7.77 -8.88 4.49
N LEU A 107 7.32 -10.00 5.04
CA LEU A 107 5.93 -10.42 5.02
C LEU A 107 5.49 -10.72 6.45
N TYR A 108 4.56 -9.92 6.97
CA TYR A 108 4.02 -10.10 8.31
C TYR A 108 2.65 -10.77 8.24
N LEU A 109 2.56 -11.99 8.73
CA LEU A 109 1.34 -12.82 8.74
C LEU A 109 0.90 -13.21 10.15
N GLY A 110 1.67 -12.86 11.19
CA GLY A 110 1.32 -13.17 12.57
C GLY A 110 -0.10 -12.72 12.99
N ASN A 111 -0.69 -13.39 13.97
CA ASN A 111 -2.07 -13.14 14.42
C ASN A 111 -3.10 -13.20 13.28
N ASN A 112 -3.03 -14.28 12.50
CA ASN A 112 -4.07 -14.72 11.55
C ASN A 112 -4.57 -16.11 11.95
N LYS A 113 -5.48 -16.69 11.17
CA LYS A 113 -6.07 -18.01 11.39
C LYS A 113 -5.52 -19.08 10.43
N LEU A 114 -4.32 -18.85 9.90
CA LEU A 114 -3.63 -19.77 9.01
C LEU A 114 -3.29 -21.05 9.78
N LYS A 115 -3.69 -22.20 9.25
CA LYS A 115 -3.28 -23.50 9.79
C LYS A 115 -1.83 -23.81 9.43
N ASP A 116 -1.48 -23.57 8.18
CA ASP A 116 -0.15 -23.78 7.61
C ASP A 116 0.17 -22.66 6.62
N ILE A 117 1.45 -22.33 6.50
CA ILE A 117 1.96 -21.50 5.41
C ILE A 117 2.58 -22.46 4.38
N PRO A 118 1.97 -22.66 3.20
CA PRO A 118 2.49 -23.60 2.22
C PRO A 118 3.92 -23.21 1.83
N VAL A 119 4.87 -24.14 1.85
CA VAL A 119 6.26 -23.88 1.43
C VAL A 119 6.32 -23.29 0.01
N ASP A 120 5.41 -23.73 -0.85
CA ASP A 120 5.28 -23.24 -2.23
C ASP A 120 4.90 -21.76 -2.33
N LEU A 121 4.20 -21.22 -1.32
CA LEU A 121 3.81 -19.81 -1.27
C LEU A 121 5.03 -18.89 -1.17
N LEU A 122 6.10 -19.37 -0.54
CA LEU A 122 7.33 -18.60 -0.32
C LEU A 122 8.37 -18.82 -1.43
N LYS A 123 8.19 -19.80 -2.33
CA LYS A 123 9.12 -20.08 -3.43
C LYS A 123 9.40 -18.87 -4.34
N PRO A 124 8.40 -18.04 -4.72
CA PRO A 124 8.66 -16.85 -5.52
C PRO A 124 9.47 -15.78 -4.77
N LEU A 125 9.46 -15.85 -3.43
CA LEU A 125 9.98 -14.83 -2.55
C LEU A 125 11.43 -15.15 -2.15
N LYS A 126 12.36 -14.85 -3.06
CA LYS A 126 13.78 -15.22 -2.95
C LYS A 126 14.51 -14.64 -1.72
N ASN A 127 13.97 -13.58 -1.10
CA ASN A 127 14.61 -12.83 -0.01
C ASN A 127 13.66 -12.50 1.15
N VAL A 128 12.59 -13.27 1.34
CA VAL A 128 11.56 -12.91 2.34
C VAL A 128 11.89 -13.46 3.73
N LYS A 129 11.71 -12.61 4.73
CA LYS A 129 11.50 -13.02 6.11
C LYS A 129 10.00 -12.99 6.40
N ALA A 130 9.40 -14.16 6.60
CA ALA A 130 8.03 -14.29 7.08
C ALA A 130 8.01 -14.21 8.62
N MET A 131 7.18 -13.32 9.19
CA MET A 131 7.08 -13.05 10.63
C MET A 131 5.64 -13.05 11.13
#